data_AF-A0A0A2MA69-F1
#
_entry.id   AF-A0A0A2MA69-F1
#
_cell.length_a   1.000
_cell.length_b   1.000
_cell.length_c   1.000
_cell.angle_alpha   90.00
_cell.angle_beta   90.00
_cell.angle_gamma   90.00
#
_symmetry.space_group_name_H-M   'P 1'
#
loop_
_entity.id
_entity.type
_entity.pdbx_description
1 polymer ?
#
loop_
_entity_poly.entity_id
_entity_poly.type
_entity_poly.pdbx_seq_one_letter_code
_entity_poly.pdbx_strand_id
1 'polypeptide(L)'
;MQVLTNGSDVTLLIWPTCEKEFEAKPEIRFRIDNKKIVEPGTRIEVAKLKEKGVWVHYEIVDILEVKQSVSHWGQNIITAKVNRFVQ
;
A
#
# COMPACT_ATOMS: atom_id res chain seq x y z
N MET A 1 14.28 -8.78 4.73
CA MET A 1 13.28 -7.72 4.47
C MET A 1 12.20 -8.33 3.58
N GLN A 2 10.94 -8.32 4.01
CA GLN A 2 9.84 -8.89 3.23
C GLN A 2 9.40 -7.88 2.16
N VAL A 3 9.21 -8.36 0.93
CA VAL A 3 8.69 -7.58 -0.19
C VAL A 3 7.34 -8.16 -0.60
N LEU A 4 6.32 -7.31 -0.68
CA LEU A 4 4.98 -7.69 -1.15
C LEU A 4 4.76 -7.12 -2.55
N THR A 5 4.36 -7.97 -3.49
CA THR A 5 4.23 -7.61 -4.91
C THR A 5 2.78 -7.48 -5.37
N ASN A 6 2.54 -6.51 -6.24
CA ASN A 6 1.22 -6.21 -6.77
C ASN A 6 0.54 -7.43 -7.42
N GLY A 7 -0.74 -7.66 -7.12
CA GLY A 7 -1.56 -8.71 -7.70
C GLY A 7 -1.41 -10.07 -7.00
N SER A 8 -0.18 -10.53 -6.74
CA SER A 8 0.08 -11.81 -6.08
C SER A 8 -0.09 -11.74 -4.57
N ASP A 9 0.45 -10.70 -3.94
CA ASP A 9 0.42 -10.56 -2.48
C ASP A 9 -0.49 -9.42 -2.04
N VAL A 10 -0.49 -8.32 -2.80
CA VAL A 10 -1.10 -7.06 -2.38
C VAL A 10 -1.72 -6.32 -3.57
N THR A 11 -2.83 -5.64 -3.34
CA THR A 11 -3.49 -4.78 -4.34
C THR A 11 -3.77 -3.43 -3.71
N LEU A 12 -3.22 -2.38 -4.30
CA LEU A 12 -3.44 -1.01 -3.85
C LEU A 12 -4.86 -0.54 -4.17
N LEU A 13 -5.59 -0.08 -3.14
CA LEU A 13 -6.95 0.43 -3.28
C LEU A 13 -6.93 1.97 -3.35
N ILE A 14 -6.24 2.60 -2.40
CA ILE A 14 -6.18 4.06 -2.27
C ILE A 14 -4.72 4.48 -2.18
N TRP A 15 -4.34 5.40 -3.06
CA TRP A 15 -3.06 6.11 -3.05
C TRP A 15 -3.32 7.60 -3.19
N PRO A 16 -2.71 8.46 -2.34
CA PRO A 16 -2.78 9.90 -2.50
C PRO A 16 -2.20 10.33 -3.85
N THR A 17 -3.01 10.94 -4.71
CA THR A 17 -2.62 11.20 -6.10
C THR A 17 -1.65 12.36 -6.27
N CYS A 18 -1.62 13.28 -5.30
CA CYS A 18 -0.74 14.44 -5.28
C CYS A 18 0.09 14.53 -3.99
N GLU A 19 1.21 15.25 -4.05
CA GLU A 19 2.08 15.52 -2.88
C GLU A 19 1.31 16.19 -1.74
N LYS A 20 0.54 17.26 -2.05
CA LYS A 20 -0.29 17.96 -1.06
C LYS A 20 -1.29 17.05 -0.34
N GLU A 21 -1.91 16.10 -1.06
CA GLU A 21 -2.84 15.13 -0.46
C GLU A 21 -2.10 14.17 0.47
N PHE A 22 -0.88 13.76 0.08
CA PHE A 22 -0.03 12.89 0.87
C PHE A 22 0.47 13.58 2.14
N GLU A 23 0.93 14.82 2.06
CA GLU A 23 1.38 15.60 3.23
C GLU A 23 0.27 15.81 4.25
N ALA A 24 -0.96 16.05 3.78
CA ALA A 24 -2.13 16.16 4.65
C ALA A 24 -2.55 14.80 5.23
N LYS A 25 -2.43 13.72 4.45
CA LYS A 25 -2.88 12.39 4.84
C LYS A 25 -1.98 11.30 4.22
N PRO A 26 -0.87 10.93 4.89
CA PRO A 26 0.10 9.96 4.40
C PRO A 26 -0.37 8.51 4.63
N GLU A 27 -1.65 8.26 4.36
CA GLU A 27 -2.31 6.98 4.57
C GLU A 27 -2.64 6.35 3.23
N ILE A 28 -2.28 5.08 3.10
CA ILE A 28 -2.62 4.26 1.96
C ILE A 28 -3.57 3.16 2.41
N ARG A 29 -4.37 2.68 1.46
CA ARG A 29 -5.22 1.53 1.69
C ARG A 29 -4.91 0.47 0.67
N PHE A 30 -4.65 -0.74 1.13
CA PHE A 30 -4.37 -1.87 0.26
C PHE A 30 -5.03 -3.13 0.79
N ARG A 31 -5.24 -4.07 -0.13
CA ARG A 31 -5.74 -5.40 0.15
C ARG A 31 -4.56 -6.35 0.12
N ILE A 32 -4.49 -7.27 1.08
CA ILE A 32 -3.45 -8.27 1.15
C ILE A 32 -4.08 -9.65 1.37
N ASP A 33 -3.44 -10.70 0.86
CA ASP A 33 -3.83 -12.07 1.17
C ASP A 33 -3.74 -12.32 2.68
N ASN A 34 -4.72 -13.04 3.24
CA ASN A 34 -4.79 -13.24 4.70
C ASN A 34 -3.64 -14.07 5.27
N LYS A 35 -2.86 -14.77 4.43
CA LYS A 35 -1.66 -15.51 4.84
C LYS A 35 -0.42 -14.61 4.97
N LYS A 36 -0.52 -13.34 4.56
CA LYS A 36 0.58 -12.38 4.61
C LYS A 36 0.36 -11.42 5.75
N ILE A 37 1.44 -11.14 6.47
CA ILE A 37 1.49 -10.20 7.59
C ILE A 37 2.22 -8.95 7.10
N VAL A 38 1.75 -7.80 7.55
CA VAL A 38 2.39 -6.50 7.31
C VAL A 38 2.93 -5.98 8.62
N GLU A 39 4.23 -5.80 8.68
CA GLU A 39 4.93 -5.25 9.84
C GLU A 39 5.67 -3.96 9.45
N PRO A 40 6.03 -3.09 10.42
CA PRO A 40 6.88 -1.94 10.15
C PRO A 40 8.19 -2.36 9.45
N GLY A 41 8.62 -1.57 8.46
CA GLY A 41 9.77 -1.92 7.59
C GLY A 41 9.48 -2.90 6.45
N THR A 42 8.22 -3.31 6.25
CA THR A 42 7.83 -4.07 5.04
C THR A 42 7.85 -3.17 3.81
N ARG A 43 8.49 -3.63 2.73
CA ARG A 43 8.46 -2.96 1.42
C ARG A 43 7.30 -3.49 0.59
N ILE A 44 6.55 -2.59 -0.03
CA ILE A 44 5.41 -2.93 -0.88
C ILE A 44 5.60 -2.28 -2.26
N GLU A 45 5.65 -3.10 -3.29
CA GLU A 45 5.71 -2.67 -4.69
C GLU A 45 4.34 -2.86 -5.33
N VAL A 46 3.68 -1.74 -5.64
CA VAL A 46 2.30 -1.75 -6.14
C VAL A 46 2.18 -0.93 -7.42
N ALA A 47 1.36 -1.41 -8.35
CA ALA A 47 1.05 -0.67 -9.57
C ALA A 47 -0.46 -0.41 -9.62
N LYS A 48 -0.84 0.82 -9.96
CA LYS A 48 -2.24 1.20 -10.17
C LYS A 48 -2.43 1.59 -11.63
N LEU A 49 -3.47 1.05 -12.24
CA LEU A 49 -3.91 1.51 -13.55
C LEU A 49 -4.52 2.90 -13.41
N LYS A 50 -3.93 3.89 -14.08
CA LYS A 50 -4.52 5.21 -14.27
C LYS A 50 -5.42 5.19 -15.50
N GLU A 51 -6.39 6.10 -15.55
CA GLU A 51 -7.26 6.29 -16.72
C GLU A 51 -6.42 6.36 -18.01
N LYS A 52 -6.93 5.76 -19.09
CA LYS A 52 -6.28 5.57 -20.40
C LYS A 52 -5.22 4.47 -20.50
N GLY A 53 -5.20 3.51 -19.58
CA GLY A 53 -4.35 2.30 -19.72
C GLY A 53 -2.90 2.49 -19.28
N VAL A 54 -2.57 3.62 -18.65
CA VAL A 54 -1.23 3.92 -18.15
C VAL A 54 -1.07 3.31 -16.77
N TRP A 55 -0.10 2.41 -16.60
CA TRP A 55 0.25 1.86 -15.29
C TRP A 55 1.18 2.82 -14.57
N VAL A 56 0.81 3.21 -13.35
CA VAL A 56 1.68 3.98 -12.45
C VAL A 56 2.20 3.03 -11.38
N HIS A 57 3.52 2.93 -11.30
CA HIS A 57 4.21 2.15 -10.30
C HIS A 57 4.47 3.02 -9.06
N TYR A 58 4.16 2.47 -7.90
CA TYR A 58 4.40 3.06 -6.60
C TYR A 58 5.20 2.09 -5.77
N GLU A 59 6.19 2.63 -5.09
CA GLU A 59 6.99 1.90 -4.13
C GLU A 59 6.76 2.49 -2.74
N ILE A 60 6.36 1.62 -1.82
CA ILE A 60 6.22 1.92 -0.41
C ILE A 60 7.40 1.24 0.26
N VAL A 61 8.40 2.01 0.65
CA VAL A 61 9.60 1.41 1.24
C VAL A 61 9.43 1.20 2.74
N ASP A 62 8.56 2.00 3.38
CA ASP A 62 8.38 1.91 4.82
C ASP A 62 6.92 2.11 5.25
N ILE A 63 6.39 1.10 5.92
CA ILE A 63 5.14 1.17 6.66
C ILE A 63 5.47 1.62 8.08
N LEU A 64 5.01 2.81 8.44
CA LEU A 64 5.27 3.41 9.73
C LEU A 64 4.31 2.89 10.80
N GLU A 65 3.03 2.73 10.43
CA GLU A 65 1.98 2.36 11.38
C GLU A 65 0.80 1.72 10.63
N VAL A 66 0.27 0.62 11.18
CA VAL A 66 -1.00 0.03 10.70
C VAL A 66 -2.15 0.64 11.51
N LYS A 67 -2.95 1.50 10.86
CA LYS A 67 -4.08 2.20 11.47
C LYS A 67 -5.32 1.32 11.60
N GLN A 68 -5.54 0.48 10.59
CA GLN A 68 -6.72 -0.38 10.53
C GLN A 68 -6.41 -1.66 9.77
N SER A 69 -6.95 -2.77 10.25
CA SER A 69 -6.97 -4.06 9.54
C SER A 69 -8.37 -4.63 9.62
N VAL A 70 -8.98 -4.90 8.46
CA VAL A 70 -10.32 -5.51 8.36
C VAL A 70 -10.22 -6.78 7.54
N SER A 71 -10.50 -7.91 8.18
CA SER A 71 -10.54 -9.21 7.49
C SER A 71 -11.90 -9.43 6.82
N HIS A 72 -11.89 -9.78 5.54
CA HIS A 72 -13.09 -10.03 4.73
C HIS A 72 -12.82 -11.11 3.67
N TRP A 73 -13.54 -12.24 3.75
CA TRP A 73 -13.52 -13.35 2.77
C TRP A 73 -12.11 -13.79 2.33
N GLY A 74 -11.23 -14.09 3.28
CA GLY A 74 -9.88 -14.57 2.98
C GLY A 74 -8.87 -13.48 2.59
N GLN A 75 -9.24 -12.21 2.69
CA GLN A 75 -8.36 -11.07 2.43
C GLN A 75 -8.39 -10.10 3.60
N ASN A 76 -7.28 -9.41 3.84
CA ASN A 76 -7.20 -8.33 4.81
C ASN A 76 -7.15 -7.00 4.06
N ILE A 77 -8.00 -6.04 4.45
CA ILE A 77 -7.92 -4.67 4.00
C ILE A 77 -7.19 -3.87 5.07
N ILE A 78 -6.02 -3.36 4.71
CA ILE A 78 -5.15 -2.63 5.62
C ILE A 78 -5.15 -1.16 5.22
N THR A 79 -5.30 -0.29 6.22
CA THR A 79 -5.00 1.13 6.14
C THR A 79 -3.73 1.37 6.93
N ALA A 80 -2.70 1.89 6.28
CA ALA A 80 -1.40 2.10 6.90
C ALA A 80 -0.87 3.50 6.60
N LYS A 81 -0.18 4.09 7.59
CA LYS A 81 0.62 5.28 7.41
C LYS A 81 1.97 4.88 6.82
N VAL A 82 2.41 5.56 5.77
CA VAL A 82 3.64 5.22 5.06
C VAL A 82 4.56 6.41 4.89
N ASN A 83 5.84 6.14 4.67
CA ASN A 83 6.78 7.14 4.19
C ASN A 83 6.98 6.98 2.69
N ARG A 84 6.74 8.05 1.93
CA ARG A 84 6.93 8.07 0.46
C ARG A 84 8.37 8.38 0.06
N PHE A 85 9.21 8.83 1.00
CA PHE A 85 10.56 9.26 0.72
C PHE A 85 11.56 8.30 1.33
N VAL A 86 12.07 7.40 0.51
CA VAL A 86 13.49 7.05 0.61
C VAL A 86 14.18 8.06 -0.28
N GLN A 87 14.81 9.04 0.35
CA GLN A 87 15.81 9.87 -0.31
C GLN A 87 17.06 9.03 -0.59
#